data_AF-A0A3B8LHW2-F1
#
_entry.id   AF-A0A3B8LHW2-F1
#
_cell.length_a   1.000
_cell.length_b   1.000
_cell.length_c   1.000
_cell.angle_alpha   90.00
_cell.angle_beta   90.00
_cell.angle_gamma   90.00
#
_symmetry.space_group_name_H-M   'P 1'
#
loop_
_entity.id
_entity.type
_entity.pdbx_description
1 polymer ?
#
loop_
_entity_poly.entity_id
_entity_poly.type
_entity_poly.pdbx_seq_one_letter_code
_entity_poly.pdbx_strand_id
1 'polypeptide(L)'
;MSTRTIQMTDTLYNYYRNVAYREPDIMRMLREETETMPMARMQISPEQGQFLAMLVALTGAKKILEVGTFTGYSSLWMASSLPEDGKIT
;
A
#
# COMPACT_ATOMS: atom_id res chain seq x y z
N MET A 1 -16.07 -7.79 -19.28
CA MET A 1 -16.34 -8.30 -17.91
C MET A 1 -15.86 -9.75 -17.86
N SER A 2 -14.86 -10.09 -17.04
CA SER A 2 -14.41 -11.50 -16.90
C SER A 2 -15.40 -12.27 -16.03
N THR A 3 -15.75 -13.49 -16.42
CA THR A 3 -16.59 -14.42 -15.62
C THR A 3 -15.76 -15.31 -14.69
N ARG A 4 -14.43 -15.11 -14.64
CA ARG A 4 -13.49 -15.94 -13.89
C ARG A 4 -12.53 -15.07 -13.07
N THR A 5 -12.27 -15.51 -11.85
CA THR A 5 -11.17 -15.00 -11.03
C THR A 5 -9.86 -15.62 -11.51
N ILE A 6 -8.87 -14.79 -11.78
CA ILE A 6 -7.53 -15.24 -12.20
C ILE A 6 -6.71 -15.56 -10.94
N GLN A 7 -6.00 -16.70 -10.96
CA GLN A 7 -5.06 -17.07 -9.91
C GLN A 7 -3.79 -16.21 -10.02
N MET A 8 -3.33 -15.67 -8.89
CA MET A 8 -2.07 -14.90 -8.84
C MET A 8 -0.89 -15.85 -8.75
N THR A 9 -0.36 -16.26 -9.91
CA THR A 9 0.87 -17.05 -9.99
C THR A 9 2.10 -16.17 -9.80
N ASP A 10 3.24 -16.74 -9.43
CA ASP A 10 4.50 -15.99 -9.28
C ASP A 10 4.88 -15.24 -10.57
N THR A 11 4.66 -15.86 -11.74
CA THR A 11 4.88 -15.21 -13.04
C THR A 11 4.03 -13.96 -13.22
N LEU A 12 2.73 -14.04 -12.88
CA LEU A 12 1.81 -12.91 -12.99
C LEU A 12 2.12 -11.83 -11.94
N TYR A 13 2.48 -12.24 -10.73
CA TYR A 13 2.89 -11.35 -9.66
C TYR A 13 4.15 -10.56 -10.05
N ASN A 14 5.17 -11.23 -10.57
CA ASN A 14 6.40 -10.58 -11.06
C ASN A 14 6.12 -9.67 -12.25
N TYR A 15 5.24 -10.07 -13.18
CA TYR A 15 4.81 -9.21 -14.27
C TYR A 15 4.17 -7.91 -13.75
N TYR A 16 3.22 -8.04 -12.82
CA TYR A 16 2.58 -6.89 -12.18
C TYR A 16 3.62 -5.98 -11.50
N ARG A 17 4.56 -6.56 -10.76
CA ARG A 17 5.59 -5.82 -10.02
C ARG A 17 6.56 -5.06 -10.94
N ASN A 18 6.84 -5.61 -12.13
CA ASN A 18 7.70 -4.94 -13.10
C ASN A 18 6.97 -3.84 -13.88
N VAL A 19 5.68 -4.02 -14.18
CA VAL A 19 4.94 -3.12 -15.08
C VAL A 19 4.21 -2.01 -14.33
N ALA A 20 3.44 -2.35 -13.30
CA ALA A 20 2.46 -1.46 -12.68
C ALA A 20 2.88 -0.90 -11.32
N TYR A 21 3.75 -1.61 -10.61
CA TYR A 21 4.14 -1.27 -9.25
C TYR A 21 5.18 -0.13 -9.21
N ARG A 22 4.98 0.81 -8.29
CA ARG A 22 5.76 2.05 -8.13
C ARG A 22 5.88 2.41 -6.65
N GLU A 23 6.82 1.81 -5.93
CA GLU A 23 7.08 2.10 -4.51
C GLU A 23 8.19 3.15 -4.34
N PRO A 24 7.94 4.26 -3.62
CA PRO A 24 8.99 5.19 -3.20
C PRO A 24 10.02 4.53 -2.29
N ASP A 25 11.29 4.94 -2.41
CA ASP A 25 12.39 4.33 -1.66
C ASP A 25 12.18 4.32 -0.13
N ILE A 26 11.62 5.40 0.42
CA ILE A 26 11.37 5.47 1.87
C ILE A 26 10.34 4.42 2.33
N MET A 27 9.33 4.13 1.51
CA MET A 27 8.34 3.09 1.81
C MET A 27 8.96 1.71 1.68
N ARG A 28 9.79 1.50 0.64
CA ARG A 28 10.58 0.27 0.47
C ARG A 28 11.45 -0.03 1.68
N MET A 29 12.21 0.97 2.14
CA MET A 29 13.07 0.85 3.31
C MET A 29 12.28 0.49 4.56
N LEU A 30 11.14 1.14 4.81
CA LEU A 30 10.28 0.80 5.96
C LEU A 30 9.77 -0.64 5.88
N ARG A 31 9.37 -1.10 4.69
CA ARG A 31 8.91 -2.48 4.49
C ARG A 31 10.04 -3.47 4.74
N GLU A 32 11.20 -3.26 4.15
CA GLU A 32 12.39 -4.12 4.33
C GLU A 32 12.79 -4.19 5.81
N GLU A 33 12.73 -3.08 6.55
CA GLU A 33 12.96 -3.05 7.99
C GLU A 33 11.89 -3.86 8.75
N THR A 34 10.61 -3.66 8.41
CA THR A 34 9.50 -4.37 9.05
C THR A 34 9.56 -5.88 8.81
N GLU A 35 10.06 -6.33 7.66
CA GLU A 35 10.25 -7.74 7.31
C GLU A 35 11.20 -8.47 8.28
N THR A 36 12.08 -7.74 8.98
CA THR A 36 12.98 -8.31 10.00
C THR A 36 12.29 -8.57 11.36
N MET A 37 11.07 -8.05 11.56
CA MET A 37 10.38 -8.09 12.85
C MET A 37 9.57 -9.39 13.04
N PRO A 38 9.43 -9.89 14.29
CA PRO A 38 8.67 -11.13 14.57
C PRO A 38 7.22 -11.14 14.08
N MET A 39 6.62 -9.96 13.92
CA MET A 39 5.22 -9.79 13.50
C MET A 39 5.07 -9.21 12.08
N ALA A 40 6.12 -9.30 11.23
CA ALA A 40 6.15 -8.75 9.88
C ALA A 40 4.90 -9.06 9.03
N ARG A 41 4.31 -10.25 9.21
CA ARG A 41 3.09 -10.68 8.51
C ARG A 41 1.84 -9.82 8.77
N MET A 42 1.89 -8.91 9.76
CA MET A 42 0.84 -7.93 10.00
C MET A 42 0.83 -6.80 8.96
N GLN A 43 1.93 -6.61 8.24
CA GLN A 43 2.03 -5.58 7.21
C GLN A 43 1.24 -5.96 5.95
N ILE A 44 0.64 -4.95 5.33
CA ILE A 44 0.03 -5.08 4.00
C ILE A 44 1.10 -5.33 2.92
N SER A 45 0.68 -5.91 1.80
CA SER A 45 1.55 -6.01 0.64
C SER A 45 1.77 -4.64 -0.02
N PRO A 46 2.86 -4.47 -0.78
CA PRO A 46 3.15 -3.16 -1.37
C PRO A 46 2.09 -2.65 -2.35
N GLU A 47 1.53 -3.56 -3.13
CA GLU A 47 0.45 -3.31 -4.07
C GLU A 47 -0.85 -2.87 -3.40
N GLN A 48 -1.12 -3.36 -2.18
CA GLN A 48 -2.23 -2.86 -1.38
C GLN A 48 -1.99 -1.40 -0.96
N GLY A 49 -0.75 -1.03 -0.63
CA GLY A 49 -0.38 0.35 -0.33
C GLY A 49 -0.63 1.29 -1.50
N GLN A 50 -0.14 0.94 -2.69
CA GLN A 50 -0.38 1.71 -3.92
C GLN A 50 -1.89 1.83 -4.23
N PHE A 51 -2.64 0.76 -4.01
CA PHE A 51 -4.09 0.77 -4.17
C PHE A 51 -4.78 1.72 -3.20
N LEU A 52 -4.39 1.74 -1.91
CA LEU A 52 -4.93 2.68 -0.92
C LEU A 52 -4.64 4.14 -1.31
N ALA A 53 -3.41 4.44 -1.72
CA ALA A 53 -3.04 5.78 -2.20
C ALA A 53 -3.88 6.22 -3.41
N MET A 54 -4.16 5.29 -4.34
CA MET A 54 -5.07 5.56 -5.47
C MET A 54 -6.50 5.82 -5.00
N LEU A 55 -7.02 5.07 -4.03
CA LEU A 55 -8.36 5.31 -3.46
C LEU A 55 -8.45 6.68 -2.78
N VAL A 56 -7.43 7.08 -2.02
CA VAL A 56 -7.36 8.42 -1.40
C VAL A 56 -7.43 9.51 -2.47
N ALA A 57 -6.64 9.38 -3.54
CA ALA A 57 -6.63 10.34 -4.64
C ALA A 57 -7.99 10.39 -5.39
N LEU A 58 -8.59 9.23 -5.68
CA LEU A 58 -9.87 9.15 -6.39
C LEU A 58 -11.06 9.66 -5.58
N THR A 59 -11.02 9.46 -4.27
CA THR A 59 -12.11 9.90 -3.37
C THR A 59 -11.95 11.36 -2.92
N GLY A 60 -10.77 11.96 -3.10
CA GLY A 60 -10.47 13.29 -2.60
C GLY A 60 -10.52 13.36 -1.07
N ALA A 61 -10.17 12.25 -0.39
CA ALA A 61 -10.24 12.19 1.07
C ALA A 61 -9.32 13.25 1.71
N LYS A 62 -9.81 13.89 2.78
CA LYS A 62 -9.03 14.83 3.61
C LYS A 62 -8.83 14.34 5.04
N LYS A 63 -9.65 13.40 5.50
CA LYS A 63 -9.60 12.84 6.85
C LYS A 63 -9.71 11.32 6.73
N ILE A 64 -8.70 10.62 7.23
CA ILE A 64 -8.64 9.16 7.22
C ILE A 64 -8.55 8.69 8.68
N LEU A 65 -9.35 7.68 9.02
CA LEU A 65 -9.21 6.95 10.27
C LEU A 65 -8.53 5.61 9.97
N GLU A 66 -7.39 5.36 10.59
CA GLU A 66 -6.68 4.08 10.46
C GLU A 66 -6.78 3.29 11.76
N VAL A 67 -7.53 2.18 11.72
CA VAL A 67 -7.64 1.27 12.86
C VAL A 67 -6.63 0.14 12.66
N GLY A 68 -5.47 0.28 13.30
CA GLY A 68 -4.36 -0.68 13.23
C GLY A 68 -3.24 -0.19 12.30
N THR A 69 -2.28 0.52 12.87
CA THR A 69 -1.17 1.18 12.14
C THR A 69 0.05 0.27 11.94
N PHE A 70 0.29 -0.67 12.86
CA PHE A 70 1.52 -1.46 12.95
C PHE A 70 2.78 -0.58 12.80
N THR A 71 3.60 -0.79 11.77
CA THR A 71 4.82 0.00 11.50
C THR A 71 4.57 1.24 10.63
N GLY A 72 3.33 1.50 10.21
CA GLY A 72 2.93 2.72 9.50
C GLY A 72 3.09 2.68 7.97
N TYR A 73 3.37 1.52 7.38
CA TYR A 73 3.53 1.39 5.93
C TYR A 73 2.27 1.78 5.15
N SER A 74 1.08 1.33 5.58
CA SER A 74 -0.22 1.75 5.03
C SER A 74 -0.48 3.26 5.22
N SER A 75 -0.13 3.80 6.39
CA SER A 75 -0.27 5.21 6.71
C SER A 75 0.56 6.08 5.77
N LEU A 76 1.80 5.70 5.47
CA LEU A 76 2.66 6.43 4.54
C LEU A 76 2.06 6.50 3.13
N TRP A 77 1.52 5.38 2.63
CA TRP A 77 0.84 5.35 1.33
C TRP A 77 -0.38 6.27 1.32
N MET A 78 -1.26 6.17 2.31
CA MET A 78 -2.44 7.03 2.40
C MET A 78 -2.06 8.51 2.53
N ALA A 79 -1.06 8.82 3.35
CA ALA A 79 -0.58 10.18 3.58
C ALA A 79 0.01 10.80 2.31
N SER A 80 0.67 10.00 1.48
CA SER A 80 1.28 10.48 0.23
C SER A 80 0.28 11.01 -0.79
N SER A 81 -0.99 10.60 -0.68
CA SER A 81 -2.08 11.06 -1.54
C SER A 81 -3.01 12.08 -0.88
N LEU A 82 -2.78 12.44 0.38
CA LEU A 82 -3.55 13.48 1.05
C LEU A 82 -3.11 14.87 0.56
N PRO A 83 -4.03 15.85 0.52
CA PRO A 83 -3.62 17.25 0.38
C PRO A 83 -2.83 17.71 1.61
N GLU A 84 -2.14 18.84 1.51
CA GLU A 84 -1.35 19.42 2.60
C GLU A 84 -2.15 19.65 3.89
N ASP A 85 -3.45 19.97 3.76
CA ASP A 85 -4.38 20.13 4.88
C ASP A 85 -5.04 18.82 5.34
N GLY A 86 -4.63 17.69 4.78
CA GLY A 86 -5.14 16.36 5.08
C GLY A 86 -4.63 15.81 6.40
N LYS A 87 -5.41 14.91 7.01
CA LYS A 87 -5.08 14.29 8.28
C LYS A 87 -5.40 12.80 8.31
N ILE A 88 -4.49 12.03 8.89
CA ILE A 88 -4.72 10.64 9.32
C ILE A 88 -4.82 10.63 10.85
N THR A 89 -5.76 9.87 11.40
CA THR A 89 -5.97 9.68 12.84
C THR A 89 -6.08 8.20 13.17
#